data_AF-A0A2V9TQP2-F1
#
_entry.id   AF-A0A2V9TQP2-F1
#
_cell.length_a   1.000
_cell.length_b   1.000
_cell.length_c   1.000
_cell.angle_alpha   90.00
_cell.angle_beta   90.00
_cell.angle_gamma   90.00
#
_symmetry.space_group_name_H-M   'P 1'
#
loop_
_entity.id
_entity.type
_entity.pdbx_description
1 polymer ?
#
loop_
_entity_poly.entity_id
_entity_poly.type
_entity_poly.pdbx_seq_one_letter_code
_entity_poly.pdbx_strand_id
1 'polypeptide(L)' 'MASNPKIIVVGGGLAGLAAVIKIAEMGGHVDLFSIVPVKRSHSV' A
#
# COMPACT_ATOMS: atom_id res chain seq x y z
N MET A 1 12.92 6.66 21.55
CA MET A 1 12.48 5.58 20.63
C MET A 1 11.56 6.22 19.61
N ALA A 2 12.09 6.50 18.41
CA ALA A 2 11.27 7.05 17.33
C ALA A 2 10.18 6.03 16.99
N SER A 3 8.93 6.43 17.15
CA SER A 3 7.78 5.61 16.80
C SER A 3 7.87 5.29 15.31
N ASN A 4 8.23 4.06 14.96
CA ASN A 4 8.24 3.63 13.57
C ASN A 4 6.82 3.86 13.03
N PRO A 5 6.62 4.76 12.04
CA PRO A 5 5.28 5.08 11.58
C PRO A 5 4.66 3.81 11.01
N LYS A 6 3.52 3.39 11.57
CA LYS A 6 2.74 2.28 11.05
C LYS A 6 1.91 2.80 9.89
N ILE A 7 2.21 2.36 8.68
CA ILE A 7 1.58 2.87 7.46
C ILE A 7 0.70 1.76 6.91
N ILE A 8 -0.59 2.06 6.73
CA ILE A 8 -1.59 1.10 6.24
C ILE A 8 -2.16 1.65 4.95
N VAL A 9 -2.16 0.84 3.89
CA VAL A 9 -2.76 1.18 2.60
C VAL A 9 -3.99 0.32 2.39
N VAL A 10 -5.15 0.98 2.30
CA VAL A 10 -6.44 0.32 2.07
C VAL A 10 -6.85 0.52 0.61
N GLY A 11 -6.87 -0.57 -0.16
CA GLY A 11 -7.18 -0.61 -1.58
C GLY A 11 -5.94 -0.81 -2.46
N GLY A 12 -5.90 -1.92 -3.21
CA GLY A 12 -4.77 -2.26 -4.08
C GLY A 12 -4.97 -1.92 -5.56
N GLY A 13 -5.55 -0.74 -5.86
CA GLY A 13 -5.55 -0.20 -7.23
C GLY A 13 -4.17 0.35 -7.63
N LEU A 14 -4.03 0.86 -8.86
CA LEU A 14 -2.77 1.42 -9.39
C LEU A 14 -2.15 2.48 -8.46
N ALA A 15 -2.97 3.39 -7.92
CA ALA A 15 -2.52 4.41 -6.98
C ALA A 15 -2.07 3.83 -5.63
N GLY A 16 -2.76 2.80 -5.13
CA GLY A 16 -2.43 2.13 -3.87
C GLY A 16 -1.10 1.38 -3.97
N LEU A 17 -0.88 0.66 -5.08
CA LEU A 17 0.38 -0.03 -5.35
C LEU A 17 1.55 0.95 -5.52
N ALA A 18 1.34 2.07 -6.21
CA ALA A 18 2.36 3.11 -6.35
C ALA A 18 2.76 3.75 -5.02
N ALA A 19 1.79 3.95 -4.11
CA ALA A 19 2.06 4.44 -2.76
C ALA A 19 2.87 3.42 -1.94
N VAL A 20 2.48 2.14 -1.97
CA VAL A 20 3.21 1.05 -1.31
C VAL A 20 4.66 0.98 -1.77
N ILE A 21 4.92 1.06 -3.08
CA ILE A 21 6.27 1.00 -3.64
C ILE A 21 7.12 2.15 -3.09
N LYS A 22 6.63 3.40 -3.14
CA LYS A 22 7.37 4.56 -2.61
C LYS A 22 7.65 4.45 -1.12
N ILE A 23 6.69 3.95 -0.35
CA ILE A 23 6.86 3.76 1.10
C ILE A 23 7.90 2.69 1.39
N ALA A 24 7.88 1.59 0.64
CA ALA A 24 8.86 0.51 0.74
C ALA A 24 10.27 0.97 0.31
N GLU A 25 10.39 1.79 -0.74
CA GLU A 25 11.65 2.40 -1.19
C GLU A 25 12.26 3.32 -0.12
N MET A 26 11.42 4.01 0.66
CA MET A 26 11.85 4.84 1.78
C MET A 26 12.19 4.02 3.04
N GLY A 27 12.16 2.69 2.98
CA GLY A 27 12.43 1.79 4.11
C GLY A 27 11.29 1.70 5.13
N GLY A 28 10.09 2.17 4.78
CA GLY A 28 8.90 2.10 5.61
C GLY A 28 8.21 0.74 5.51
N HIS A 29 7.75 0.22 6.64
CA HIS A 29 6.91 -0.99 6.67
C HIS A 29 5.46 -0.60 6.37
N VAL A 30 4.89 -1.19 5.32
CA VAL A 30 3.50 -0.92 4.90
C VAL A 30 2.66 -2.18 4.96
N ASP A 31 1.45 -2.06 5.51
CA ASP A 31 0.45 -3.12 5.51
C ASP A 31 -0.62 -2.81 4.45
N LEU A 32 -0.69 -3.63 3.40
CA LEU A 32 -1.68 -3.47 2.32
C LEU A 32 -2.92 -4.34 2.60
N PHE A 33 -4.07 -3.69 2.77
CA PHE A 33 -5.38 -4.34 2.88
C PHE A 33 -6.20 -4.08 1.63
N SER A 34 -6.74 -5.12 1.00
CA SER A 34 -7.63 -4.98 -0.15
C SER A 34 -8.84 -5.89 0.02
N ILE A 35 -10.05 -5.33 -0.12
CA ILE A 35 -11.31 -6.07 0.07
C ILE A 35 -11.60 -7.01 -1.11
N VAL A 36 -11.01 -6.73 -2.27
CA VAL A 36 -11.04 -7.56 -3.48
C VAL A 36 -9.62 -7.86 -3.94
N PRO A 37 -9.35 -9.05 -4.51
CA PRO A 37 -8.05 -9.36 -5.08
C PRO A 37 -7.68 -8.29 -6.13
N VAL A 38 -6.46 -7.76 -6.05
CA VAL A 38 -5.94 -6.67 -6.90
C VAL A 38 -6.01 -6.94 -8.41
N LYS A 39 -6.27 -8.19 -8.83
CA LYS A 39 -6.50 -8.60 -10.22
C LYS A 39 -7.95 -8.40 -10.72
N ARG A 40 -8.89 -7.98 -9.86
CA ARG A 40 -10.28 -7.64 -10.21
C ARG A 40 -10.64 -6.17 -9.93
N SER A 41 -9.66 -5.31 -9.63
CA SER A 41 -9.93 -3.88 -9.68
C SER A 41 -10.22 -3.52 -11.13
N HIS A 42 -11.33 -2.84 -11.38
CA HIS A 42 -11.66 -2.17 -12.65
C HIS A 42 -10.63 -1.06 -12.93
N SER A 43 -9.38 -1.44 -13.14
CA SER A 43 -8.30 -0.55 -13.55
C SER A 43 -8.32 -0.51 -15.07
N VAL A 44 -9.12 0.44 -15.58
CA VAL A 44 -8.73 1.19 -16.78
C VAL A 44 -7.52 2.05 -16.46
#